data_AF-A0A3G8R9Z5-F1
#
_entry.id   AF-A0A3G8R9Z5-F1
#
_cell.length_a   1.000
_cell.length_b   1.000
_cell.length_c   1.000
_cell.angle_alpha   90.00
_cell.angle_beta   90.00
_cell.angle_gamma   90.00
#
_symmetry.space_group_name_H-M   'P 1'
#
loop_
_entity.id
_entity.type
_entity.pdbx_description
1 polymer ?
#
loop_
_entity_poly.entity_id
_entity_poly.type
_entity_poly.pdbx_seq_one_letter_code
_entity_poly.pdbx_strand_id
1 'polypeptide(L)'
;MINKYSTTGELSPIMKDCNITVYNQLKFETVIARKNELYIPLIEESFKLIDKCKSGDLFSKLEISFMKEIVQKQYKYRVDDKLLLKLNDIDNLVNSFNKIDVINICGNIIVDLFTKGFIRLYGDIIEGEAPIYYDGEIVDYETVYPEEYENIKMIAYDKSLVMDAVQQRDDYIVYENEIYNRSLVTMFEFALADRNKRYSSSRIPVIDWAGAPEYYIASLCNLDEEYSKNKEMIKKRDCLKDISDLCKDVASLLDQKLKDIFERYEKE
;
A
#
# COMPACT_ATOMS: atom_id res chain seq x y z
N MET A 1 45.55 -71.99 15.05
CA MET A 1 44.57 -71.21 14.26
C MET A 1 44.51 -69.80 14.82
N ILE A 2 44.91 -68.83 13.99
CA ILE A 2 44.47 -67.42 13.85
C ILE A 2 44.36 -66.54 15.12
N ASN A 3 45.26 -65.55 15.16
CA ASN A 3 45.22 -64.29 15.91
C ASN A 3 43.85 -63.58 15.86
N LYS A 4 43.45 -62.96 16.98
CA LYS A 4 42.72 -61.68 16.91
C LYS A 4 43.30 -60.69 17.92
N TYR A 5 44.03 -59.75 17.35
CA TYR A 5 44.56 -58.56 17.98
C TYR A 5 43.45 -57.70 18.60
N SER A 6 43.77 -57.19 19.77
CA SER A 6 43.26 -55.93 20.31
C SER A 6 43.27 -54.83 19.25
N THR A 7 42.12 -54.21 19.01
CA THR A 7 42.04 -52.88 18.40
C THR A 7 41.03 -52.04 19.17
N THR A 8 41.44 -51.54 20.34
CA THR A 8 41.05 -50.19 20.75
C THR A 8 41.66 -49.24 19.71
N GLY A 9 40.92 -49.00 18.63
CA GLY A 9 41.31 -48.07 17.57
C GLY A 9 41.24 -46.65 18.08
N GLU A 10 42.23 -46.21 18.86
CA GLU A 10 42.54 -44.80 18.96
C GLU A 10 42.92 -44.33 17.57
N LEU A 11 42.04 -43.51 16.96
CA LEU A 11 42.32 -42.84 15.70
C LEU A 11 43.69 -42.17 15.77
N SER A 12 44.53 -42.43 14.76
CA SER A 12 45.82 -41.77 14.55
C SER A 12 45.68 -40.25 14.75
N PRO A 13 46.62 -39.57 15.43
CA PRO A 13 46.60 -38.12 15.59
C PRO A 13 46.36 -37.37 14.26
N ILE A 14 46.95 -37.88 13.17
CA ILE A 14 46.80 -37.34 11.81
C ILE A 14 45.34 -37.47 11.31
N MET A 15 44.64 -38.56 11.66
CA MET A 15 43.23 -38.75 11.30
C MET A 15 42.27 -37.90 12.15
N LYS A 16 42.63 -37.58 13.41
CA LYS A 16 41.86 -36.63 14.22
C LYS A 16 42.04 -35.20 13.68
N ASP A 17 43.26 -34.82 13.34
CA ASP A 17 43.57 -33.47 12.82
C ASP A 17 42.99 -33.22 11.42
N CYS A 18 43.02 -34.22 10.52
CA CYS A 18 42.35 -34.12 9.22
C CYS A 18 40.83 -33.96 9.35
N ASN A 19 40.17 -34.72 10.24
CA ASN A 19 38.72 -34.61 10.45
C ASN A 19 38.33 -33.26 11.04
N ILE A 20 39.12 -32.72 11.97
CA ILE A 20 38.90 -31.40 12.56
C ILE A 20 39.12 -30.29 11.50
N THR A 21 40.14 -30.42 10.66
CA THR A 21 40.45 -29.44 9.61
C THR A 21 39.38 -29.40 8.53
N VAL A 22 38.95 -30.56 8.02
CA VAL A 22 37.87 -30.68 7.02
C VAL A 22 36.53 -30.19 7.60
N TYR A 23 36.23 -30.52 8.86
CA TYR A 23 35.02 -30.05 9.54
C TYR A 23 35.01 -28.53 9.72
N ASN A 24 36.15 -27.92 10.05
CA ASN A 24 36.27 -26.47 10.18
C ASN A 24 36.18 -25.76 8.82
N GLN A 25 36.74 -26.34 7.74
CA GLN A 25 36.57 -25.83 6.37
C GLN A 25 35.11 -25.87 5.91
N LEU A 26 34.42 -27.00 6.10
CA LEU A 26 32.99 -27.13 5.80
C LEU A 26 32.13 -26.14 6.58
N LYS A 27 32.46 -25.88 7.85
CA LYS A 27 31.80 -24.84 8.66
C LYS A 27 32.03 -23.45 8.11
N PHE A 28 33.27 -23.12 7.73
CA PHE A 28 33.60 -21.84 7.12
C PHE A 28 32.81 -21.62 5.83
N GLU A 29 32.86 -22.56 4.87
CA GLU A 29 32.12 -22.48 3.61
C GLU A 29 30.61 -22.30 3.83
N THR A 30 30.04 -23.06 4.78
CA THR A 30 28.62 -22.96 5.13
C THR A 30 28.25 -21.58 5.70
N VAL A 31 29.12 -21.00 6.54
CA VAL A 31 28.91 -19.66 7.12
C VAL A 31 29.00 -18.59 6.05
N ILE A 32 29.98 -18.66 5.15
CA ILE A 32 30.15 -17.71 4.05
C ILE A 32 28.98 -17.81 3.05
N ALA A 33 28.54 -19.02 2.70
CA ALA A 33 27.36 -19.21 1.87
C ALA A 33 26.13 -18.57 2.50
N ARG A 34 25.90 -18.78 3.80
CA ARG A 34 24.78 -18.18 4.52
C ARG A 34 24.87 -16.64 4.59
N LYS A 35 26.08 -16.09 4.72
CA LYS A 35 26.33 -14.65 4.63
C LYS A 35 25.82 -14.07 3.31
N ASN A 36 26.26 -14.69 2.20
CA ASN A 36 26.04 -14.19 0.85
C ASN A 36 24.63 -14.48 0.32
N GLU A 37 24.04 -15.62 0.65
CA GLU A 37 22.76 -16.06 0.10
C GLU A 37 21.55 -15.64 0.96
N LEU A 38 21.76 -15.29 2.24
CA LEU A 38 20.68 -14.97 3.17
C LEU A 38 20.82 -13.60 3.81
N TYR A 39 21.93 -13.32 4.49
CA TYR A 39 22.03 -12.09 5.29
C TYR A 39 22.21 -10.84 4.44
N ILE A 40 23.11 -10.84 3.46
CA ILE A 40 23.31 -9.70 2.56
C ILE A 40 22.02 -9.36 1.78
N PRO A 41 21.34 -10.31 1.12
CA PRO A 41 20.13 -9.99 0.36
C PRO A 41 18.96 -9.53 1.24
N LEU A 42 18.85 -10.02 2.48
CA LEU A 42 17.86 -9.52 3.45
C LEU A 42 18.12 -8.06 3.84
N ILE A 43 19.38 -7.69 4.06
CA ILE A 43 19.76 -6.30 4.36
C ILE A 43 19.44 -5.40 3.16
N GLU A 44 19.81 -5.82 1.96
CA GLU A 44 19.53 -5.07 0.73
C GLU A 44 18.03 -4.85 0.52
N GLU A 45 17.21 -5.88 0.68
CA GLU A 45 15.75 -5.75 0.56
C GLU A 45 15.16 -4.87 1.69
N SER A 46 15.72 -4.95 2.91
CA SER A 46 15.32 -4.07 4.03
C SER A 46 15.57 -2.60 3.70
N PHE A 47 16.76 -2.26 3.16
CA PHE A 47 17.07 -0.89 2.78
C PHE A 47 16.21 -0.40 1.61
N LYS A 48 15.98 -1.24 0.59
CA LYS A 48 15.04 -0.92 -0.50
C LYS A 48 13.64 -0.61 0.02
N LEU A 49 13.15 -1.38 1.00
CA LEU A 49 11.83 -1.15 1.58
C LEU A 49 11.80 0.12 2.43
N ILE A 50 12.84 0.40 3.22
CA ILE A 50 12.99 1.65 3.97
C ILE A 50 12.93 2.86 3.04
N ASP A 51 13.66 2.84 1.93
CA ASP A 51 13.69 3.95 0.98
C ASP A 51 12.33 4.15 0.28
N LYS A 52 11.62 3.06 -0.04
CA LYS A 52 10.22 3.15 -0.49
C LYS A 52 9.32 3.78 0.56
N CYS A 53 9.46 3.44 1.85
CA CYS A 53 8.64 4.03 2.90
C CYS A 53 8.90 5.54 3.08
N LYS A 54 10.14 6.00 2.87
CA LYS A 54 10.51 7.42 2.97
C LYS A 54 9.85 8.30 1.91
N SER A 55 9.51 7.76 0.73
CA SER A 55 8.80 8.55 -0.29
C SER A 55 7.40 8.95 0.14
N GLY A 56 6.83 8.26 1.14
CA GLY A 56 5.45 8.46 1.58
C GLY A 56 4.41 8.06 0.52
N ASP A 57 4.81 7.30 -0.52
CA ASP A 57 3.90 6.87 -1.57
C ASP A 57 2.87 5.88 -1.04
N LEU A 58 1.60 6.32 -1.03
CA LEU A 58 0.46 5.50 -0.62
C LEU A 58 -0.22 4.81 -1.80
N PHE A 59 0.09 5.16 -3.05
CA PHE A 59 -0.60 4.62 -4.22
C PHE A 59 0.04 3.34 -4.74
N SER A 60 1.37 3.23 -4.64
CA SER A 60 2.10 2.04 -5.09
C SER A 60 2.02 0.90 -4.09
N LYS A 61 2.11 -0.34 -4.60
CA LYS A 61 2.23 -1.53 -3.75
C LYS A 61 3.67 -1.70 -3.28
N LEU A 62 3.82 -2.22 -2.06
CA LEU A 62 5.10 -2.65 -1.51
C LEU A 62 5.37 -4.11 -1.91
N GLU A 63 6.64 -4.41 -2.16
CA GLU A 63 7.11 -5.73 -2.58
C GLU A 63 8.27 -6.16 -1.69
N ILE A 64 8.21 -7.41 -1.21
CA ILE A 64 9.14 -8.03 -0.25
C ILE A 64 9.42 -9.49 -0.63
N SER A 65 9.78 -9.71 -1.89
CA SER A 65 9.87 -11.03 -2.51
C SER A 65 10.76 -11.99 -1.73
N PHE A 66 11.93 -11.52 -1.26
CA PHE A 66 12.90 -12.39 -0.59
C PHE A 66 12.54 -12.66 0.88
N MET A 67 12.15 -11.63 1.65
CA MET A 67 11.63 -11.77 3.01
C MET A 67 10.43 -12.72 3.03
N LYS A 68 9.51 -12.58 2.06
CA LYS A 68 8.34 -13.45 1.93
C LYS A 68 8.74 -14.89 1.58
N GLU A 69 9.71 -15.08 0.69
CA GLU A 69 10.24 -16.43 0.42
C GLU A 69 10.79 -17.07 1.69
N ILE A 70 11.53 -16.31 2.51
CA ILE A 70 12.08 -16.81 3.76
C ILE A 70 10.95 -17.24 4.69
N VAL A 71 9.98 -16.35 4.96
CA VAL A 71 8.79 -16.64 5.78
C VAL A 71 8.09 -17.93 5.32
N GLN A 72 7.91 -18.13 4.02
CA GLN A 72 7.23 -19.31 3.48
C GLN A 72 8.09 -20.59 3.50
N LYS A 73 9.41 -20.47 3.33
CA LYS A 73 10.34 -21.61 3.20
C LYS A 73 11.26 -21.72 4.41
N GLN A 74 10.71 -21.66 5.63
CA GLN A 74 11.49 -21.76 6.87
C GLN A 74 12.38 -23.02 6.94
N TYR A 75 11.91 -24.15 6.41
CA TYR A 75 12.67 -25.40 6.37
C TYR A 75 14.01 -25.27 5.60
N LYS A 76 14.08 -24.37 4.62
CA LYS A 76 15.25 -24.09 3.78
C LYS A 76 16.20 -23.13 4.48
N TYR A 77 15.70 -21.99 4.94
CA TYR A 77 16.55 -20.91 5.44
C TYR A 77 16.91 -21.07 6.92
N ARG A 78 16.02 -21.64 7.74
CA ARG A 78 16.23 -21.91 9.18
C ARG A 78 16.77 -20.69 9.92
N VAL A 79 16.13 -19.54 9.74
CA VAL A 79 16.48 -18.31 10.49
C VAL A 79 16.11 -18.49 11.97
N ASP A 80 16.72 -17.70 12.86
CA ASP A 80 16.35 -17.73 14.27
C ASP A 80 14.97 -17.12 14.52
N ASP A 81 14.34 -17.51 15.62
CA ASP A 81 12.95 -17.12 15.95
C ASP A 81 12.77 -15.60 16.04
N LYS A 82 13.78 -14.86 16.52
CA LYS A 82 13.72 -13.40 16.63
C LYS A 82 13.68 -12.74 15.26
N LEU A 83 14.53 -13.18 14.33
CA LEU A 83 14.51 -12.71 12.95
C LEU A 83 13.21 -13.14 12.25
N LEU A 84 12.78 -14.39 12.43
CA LEU A 84 11.54 -14.90 11.85
C LEU A 84 10.31 -14.09 12.27
N LEU A 85 10.17 -13.78 13.55
CA LEU A 85 9.05 -12.99 14.06
C LEU A 85 8.99 -11.61 13.38
N LYS A 86 10.13 -10.91 13.28
CA LYS A 86 10.20 -9.61 12.58
C LYS A 86 9.84 -9.72 11.10
N LEU A 87 10.29 -10.77 10.41
CA LEU A 87 9.96 -10.98 9.00
C LEU A 87 8.48 -11.27 8.79
N ASN A 88 7.85 -12.03 9.70
CA ASN A 88 6.40 -12.26 9.69
C ASN A 88 5.62 -10.97 9.92
N ASP A 89 6.05 -10.14 10.88
CA ASP A 89 5.41 -8.85 11.17
C ASP A 89 5.50 -7.92 9.95
N ILE A 90 6.66 -7.86 9.28
CA ILE A 90 6.83 -7.11 8.04
C ILE A 90 5.90 -7.65 6.93
N ASP A 91 5.82 -8.96 6.71
CA ASP A 91 4.92 -9.55 5.70
C ASP A 91 3.45 -9.22 5.99
N ASN A 92 3.02 -9.33 7.24
CA ASN A 92 1.66 -9.00 7.65
C ASN A 92 1.34 -7.50 7.44
N LEU A 93 2.27 -6.60 7.79
CA LEU A 93 2.10 -5.16 7.59
C LEU A 93 2.09 -4.80 6.11
N VAL A 94 2.98 -5.37 5.30
CA VAL A 94 2.98 -5.16 3.84
C VAL A 94 1.68 -5.65 3.21
N ASN A 95 1.18 -6.83 3.61
CA ASN A 95 -0.10 -7.35 3.13
C ASN A 95 -1.27 -6.44 3.56
N SER A 96 -1.24 -5.89 4.78
CA SER A 96 -2.26 -4.96 5.26
C SER A 96 -2.21 -3.63 4.51
N PHE A 97 -1.02 -3.07 4.31
CA PHE A 97 -0.79 -1.87 3.51
C PHE A 97 -1.32 -2.06 2.07
N ASN A 98 -0.98 -3.17 1.42
CA ASN A 98 -1.35 -3.43 0.02
C ASN A 98 -2.85 -3.72 -0.19
N LYS A 99 -3.60 -4.06 0.87
CA LYS A 99 -5.06 -4.29 0.81
C LYS A 99 -5.86 -3.00 0.78
N ILE A 100 -5.31 -1.89 1.27
CA ILE A 100 -6.01 -0.60 1.32
C ILE A 100 -6.01 0.03 -0.07
N ASP A 101 -7.19 0.11 -0.68
CA ASP A 101 -7.42 0.71 -2.00
C ASP A 101 -7.62 2.23 -1.87
N VAL A 102 -6.54 2.97 -2.11
CA VAL A 102 -6.52 4.43 -2.02
C VAL A 102 -7.43 5.07 -3.07
N ILE A 103 -7.50 4.51 -4.28
CA ILE A 103 -8.32 5.10 -5.36
C ILE A 103 -9.79 5.02 -4.98
N ASN A 104 -10.23 3.86 -4.47
CA ASN A 104 -11.61 3.69 -4.02
C ASN A 104 -11.95 4.61 -2.84
N ILE A 105 -11.05 4.74 -1.85
CA ILE A 105 -11.26 5.63 -0.71
C ILE A 105 -11.41 7.08 -1.17
N CYS A 106 -10.50 7.58 -2.00
CA CYS A 106 -10.55 8.94 -2.49
C CYS A 106 -11.77 9.18 -3.39
N GLY A 107 -12.13 8.22 -4.26
CA GLY A 107 -13.32 8.32 -5.10
C GLY A 107 -14.60 8.44 -4.28
N ASN A 108 -14.73 7.66 -3.21
CA ASN A 108 -15.86 7.78 -2.29
C ASN A 108 -15.91 9.16 -1.61
N ILE A 109 -14.76 9.70 -1.19
CA ILE A 109 -14.69 11.06 -0.63
C ILE A 109 -15.15 12.07 -1.68
N ILE A 110 -14.69 11.98 -2.94
CA ILE A 110 -15.06 12.89 -4.03
C ILE A 110 -16.56 12.83 -4.32
N VAL A 111 -17.15 11.63 -4.37
CA VAL A 111 -18.61 11.46 -4.55
C VAL A 111 -19.38 12.07 -3.38
N ASP A 112 -18.94 11.85 -2.13
CA ASP A 112 -19.58 12.45 -0.95
C ASP A 112 -19.50 13.98 -0.97
N LEU A 113 -18.36 14.54 -1.39
CA LEU A 113 -18.16 15.97 -1.55
C LEU A 113 -19.11 16.54 -2.60
N PHE A 114 -19.17 15.90 -3.77
CA PHE A 114 -20.10 16.28 -4.82
C PHE A 114 -21.55 16.23 -4.32
N THR A 115 -21.95 15.14 -3.67
CA THR A 115 -23.31 14.95 -3.16
C THR A 115 -23.71 16.04 -2.19
N LYS A 116 -22.84 16.38 -1.24
CA LYS A 116 -23.10 17.47 -0.27
C LYS A 116 -23.25 18.82 -0.97
N GLY A 117 -22.37 19.12 -1.93
CA GLY A 117 -22.43 20.39 -2.64
C GLY A 117 -23.63 20.48 -3.60
N PHE A 118 -23.94 19.38 -4.29
CA PHE A 118 -25.12 19.26 -5.13
C PHE A 118 -26.40 19.48 -4.32
N ILE A 119 -26.51 18.84 -3.15
CA ILE A 119 -27.68 19.00 -2.28
C ILE A 119 -27.82 20.46 -1.82
N ARG A 120 -26.72 21.12 -1.46
CA ARG A 120 -26.77 22.54 -1.09
C ARG A 120 -27.13 23.45 -2.26
N LEU A 121 -26.66 23.14 -3.46
CA LEU A 121 -26.86 23.98 -4.65
C LEU A 121 -28.24 23.79 -5.28
N TYR A 122 -28.75 22.56 -5.36
CA TYR A 122 -29.95 22.19 -6.11
C TYR A 122 -31.07 21.56 -5.27
N GLY A 123 -30.84 21.27 -3.98
CA GLY A 123 -31.82 20.65 -3.10
C GLY A 123 -31.64 19.14 -2.97
N ASP A 124 -32.54 18.34 -3.52
CA ASP A 124 -32.51 16.89 -3.33
C ASP A 124 -31.61 16.18 -4.35
N ILE A 125 -30.99 15.08 -3.94
CA ILE A 125 -30.24 14.13 -4.80
C ILE A 125 -31.13 12.97 -5.25
N ILE A 126 -32.36 12.84 -4.74
CA ILE A 126 -33.33 11.85 -5.20
C ILE A 126 -34.32 12.54 -6.14
N GLU A 127 -34.42 12.06 -7.39
CA GLU A 127 -35.40 12.57 -8.36
C GLU A 127 -36.76 11.86 -8.22
N GLY A 128 -36.76 10.63 -7.72
CA GLY A 128 -37.98 9.85 -7.52
C GLY A 128 -37.70 8.37 -7.41
N GLU A 129 -38.70 7.57 -7.77
CA GLU A 129 -38.66 6.12 -7.76
C GLU A 129 -39.15 5.57 -9.09
N ALA A 130 -38.44 4.59 -9.65
CA ALA A 130 -38.83 3.89 -10.86
C ALA A 130 -39.32 2.47 -10.52
N PRO A 131 -40.45 2.00 -11.07
CA PRO A 131 -40.95 0.67 -10.81
C PRO A 131 -40.09 -0.42 -11.49
N ILE A 132 -39.75 -1.46 -10.74
CA ILE A 132 -39.11 -2.69 -11.21
C ILE A 132 -40.20 -3.70 -11.56
N TYR A 133 -40.16 -4.25 -12.76
CA TYR A 133 -41.14 -5.22 -13.25
C TYR A 133 -40.57 -6.65 -13.28
N TYR A 134 -41.39 -7.61 -12.86
CA TYR A 134 -41.17 -9.05 -13.07
C TYR A 134 -42.46 -9.67 -13.60
N ASP A 135 -42.38 -10.38 -14.74
CA ASP A 135 -43.54 -10.94 -15.46
C ASP A 135 -44.68 -9.93 -15.73
N GLY A 136 -44.32 -8.66 -15.94
CA GLY A 136 -45.28 -7.59 -16.25
C GLY A 136 -45.96 -6.99 -15.02
N GLU A 137 -45.67 -7.46 -13.82
CA GLU A 137 -46.14 -6.88 -12.55
C GLU A 137 -45.03 -6.06 -11.89
N ILE A 138 -45.39 -4.95 -11.23
CA ILE A 138 -44.45 -4.17 -10.41
C ILE A 138 -44.16 -4.98 -9.15
N VAL A 139 -42.89 -5.30 -8.92
CA VAL A 139 -42.44 -6.07 -7.76
C VAL A 139 -41.63 -5.26 -6.77
N ASP A 140 -41.03 -4.15 -7.20
CA ASP A 140 -40.25 -3.26 -6.35
C ASP A 140 -40.10 -1.87 -6.98
N TYR A 141 -39.46 -0.95 -6.27
CA TYR A 141 -39.11 0.38 -6.76
C TYR A 141 -37.61 0.65 -6.56
N GLU A 142 -36.94 1.20 -7.56
CA GLU A 142 -35.56 1.69 -7.43
C GLU A 142 -35.53 3.20 -7.28
N THR A 143 -34.66 3.70 -6.39
CA THR A 143 -34.38 5.14 -6.28
C THR A 143 -33.75 5.64 -7.57
N VAL A 144 -34.32 6.70 -8.13
CA VAL A 144 -33.78 7.40 -9.30
C VAL A 144 -32.94 8.58 -8.82
N TYR A 145 -31.67 8.57 -9.23
CA TYR A 145 -30.72 9.65 -8.97
C TYR A 145 -30.57 10.55 -10.19
N PRO A 146 -30.19 11.82 -10.02
CA PRO A 146 -29.86 12.71 -11.12
C PRO A 146 -28.69 12.18 -11.94
N GLU A 147 -28.73 12.42 -13.24
CA GLU A 147 -27.64 12.03 -14.15
C GLU A 147 -26.29 12.62 -13.72
N GLU A 148 -26.29 13.80 -13.11
CA GLU A 148 -25.08 14.41 -12.58
C GLU A 148 -24.44 13.57 -11.45
N TYR A 149 -25.25 12.92 -10.62
CA TYR A 149 -24.76 12.01 -9.58
C TYR A 149 -24.16 10.73 -10.16
N GLU A 150 -24.80 10.17 -11.19
CA GLU A 150 -24.25 9.00 -11.88
C GLU A 150 -22.99 9.34 -12.68
N ASN A 151 -22.94 10.52 -13.28
CA ASN A 151 -21.76 11.02 -13.99
C ASN A 151 -20.56 11.16 -13.05
N ILE A 152 -20.73 11.73 -11.84
CA ILE A 152 -19.61 11.83 -10.91
C ILE A 152 -19.13 10.45 -10.45
N LYS A 153 -20.04 9.51 -10.19
CA LYS A 153 -19.69 8.13 -9.82
C LYS A 153 -18.90 7.42 -10.92
N MET A 154 -19.13 7.76 -12.18
CA MET A 154 -18.38 7.18 -13.30
C MET A 154 -16.91 7.61 -13.31
N ILE A 155 -16.60 8.85 -12.93
CA ILE A 155 -15.25 9.42 -13.09
C ILE A 155 -14.47 9.59 -11.78
N ALA A 156 -15.15 9.60 -10.62
CA ALA A 156 -14.50 9.81 -9.32
C ALA A 156 -13.50 8.72 -8.93
N TYR A 157 -13.54 7.57 -9.61
CA TYR A 157 -12.63 6.45 -9.39
C TYR A 157 -11.54 6.33 -10.47
N ASP A 158 -11.47 7.29 -11.40
CA ASP A 158 -10.38 7.33 -12.36
C ASP A 158 -9.04 7.56 -11.64
N LYS A 159 -8.10 6.66 -11.85
CA LYS A 159 -6.81 6.68 -11.15
C LYS A 159 -6.04 7.98 -11.40
N SER A 160 -6.05 8.49 -12.64
CA SER A 160 -5.29 9.68 -12.99
C SER A 160 -5.90 10.92 -12.33
N LEU A 161 -7.21 11.09 -12.46
CA LEU A 161 -7.93 12.22 -11.87
C LEU A 161 -7.82 12.25 -10.34
N VAL A 162 -7.94 11.09 -9.68
CA VAL A 162 -7.78 10.97 -8.23
C VAL A 162 -6.35 11.29 -7.79
N MET A 163 -5.35 10.77 -8.49
CA MET A 163 -3.95 11.04 -8.16
C MET A 163 -3.63 12.53 -8.33
N ASP A 164 -4.11 13.16 -9.40
CA ASP A 164 -3.91 14.59 -9.63
C ASP A 164 -4.62 15.44 -8.57
N ALA A 165 -5.83 15.06 -8.19
CA ALA A 165 -6.58 15.75 -7.13
C ALA A 165 -5.88 15.67 -5.77
N VAL A 166 -5.32 14.52 -5.39
CA VAL A 166 -4.77 14.30 -4.04
C VAL A 166 -3.29 14.69 -3.94
N GLN A 167 -2.50 14.52 -5.00
CA GLN A 167 -1.07 14.84 -4.98
C GLN A 167 -0.78 16.32 -5.22
N GLN A 168 -1.76 17.10 -5.67
CA GLN A 168 -1.68 18.56 -5.82
C GLN A 168 -0.40 19.02 -6.52
N ARG A 169 -0.05 18.40 -7.64
CA ARG A 169 1.14 18.76 -8.41
C ARG A 169 0.93 20.10 -9.13
N ASP A 170 0.96 21.20 -8.38
CA ASP A 170 0.87 22.60 -8.84
C ASP A 170 -0.32 22.93 -9.76
N ASP A 171 -1.36 22.08 -9.80
CA ASP A 171 -2.53 22.20 -10.66
C ASP A 171 -3.72 22.81 -9.90
N TYR A 172 -3.55 24.07 -9.49
CA TYR A 172 -4.66 24.87 -8.99
C TYR A 172 -5.26 25.72 -10.10
N ILE A 173 -6.56 25.98 -9.99
CA ILE A 173 -7.23 26.98 -10.82
C ILE A 173 -7.68 28.13 -9.93
N VAL A 174 -7.48 29.36 -10.41
CA VAL A 174 -7.95 30.57 -9.73
C VAL A 174 -9.27 31.00 -10.38
N TYR A 175 -10.30 31.14 -9.57
CA TYR A 175 -11.61 31.65 -9.98
C TYR A 175 -12.08 32.67 -8.94
N GLU A 176 -12.46 33.87 -9.38
CA GLU A 176 -12.92 34.96 -8.51
C GLU A 176 -11.99 35.27 -7.31
N ASN A 177 -10.67 35.16 -7.51
CA ASN A 177 -9.61 35.33 -6.50
C ASN A 177 -9.52 34.22 -5.43
N GLU A 178 -10.25 33.12 -5.59
CA GLU A 178 -10.11 31.92 -4.78
C GLU A 178 -9.32 30.83 -5.51
N ILE A 179 -8.66 29.96 -4.75
CA ILE A 179 -7.82 28.88 -5.25
C ILE A 179 -8.56 27.57 -5.12
N TYR A 180 -8.68 26.83 -6.22
CA TYR A 180 -9.39 25.57 -6.28
C TYR A 180 -8.51 24.44 -6.78
N ASN A 181 -8.82 23.23 -6.32
CA ASN A 181 -8.25 22.01 -6.87
C ASN A 181 -8.78 21.79 -8.30
N ARG A 182 -7.90 21.89 -9.31
CA ARG A 182 -8.29 21.82 -10.73
C ARG A 182 -8.95 20.50 -11.10
N SER A 183 -8.43 19.39 -10.58
CA SER A 183 -8.95 18.06 -10.89
C SER A 183 -10.35 17.84 -10.32
N LEU A 184 -10.61 18.32 -9.10
CA LEU A 184 -11.97 18.31 -8.55
C LEU A 184 -12.93 19.15 -9.37
N VAL A 185 -12.55 20.38 -9.72
CA VAL A 185 -13.38 21.26 -10.55
C VAL A 185 -13.67 20.60 -11.90
N THR A 186 -12.68 19.96 -12.51
CA THR A 186 -12.84 19.24 -13.79
C THR A 186 -13.81 18.07 -13.65
N MET A 187 -13.73 17.31 -12.55
CA MET A 187 -14.67 16.22 -12.29
C MET A 187 -16.10 16.74 -12.08
N PHE A 188 -16.26 17.83 -11.33
CA PHE A 188 -17.58 18.41 -11.07
C PHE A 188 -18.16 19.08 -12.32
N GLU A 189 -17.34 19.76 -13.13
CA GLU A 189 -17.75 20.30 -14.44
C GLU A 189 -18.22 19.20 -15.36
N PHE A 190 -17.47 18.09 -15.45
CA PHE A 190 -17.88 16.94 -16.23
C PHE A 190 -19.24 16.40 -15.76
N ALA A 191 -19.43 16.25 -14.44
CA ALA A 191 -20.67 15.74 -13.89
C ALA A 191 -21.87 16.63 -14.20
N LEU A 192 -21.68 17.95 -14.13
CA LEU A 192 -22.74 18.96 -14.25
C LEU A 192 -23.01 19.43 -15.68
N ALA A 193 -22.10 19.21 -16.62
CA ALA A 193 -22.22 19.71 -17.98
C ALA A 193 -23.37 19.06 -18.76
N ASP A 194 -24.19 19.87 -19.42
CA ASP A 194 -25.35 19.40 -20.18
C ASP A 194 -24.99 18.42 -21.32
N ARG A 195 -23.78 18.55 -21.88
CA ARG A 195 -23.26 17.60 -22.90
C ARG A 195 -23.11 16.16 -22.41
N ASN A 196 -23.08 15.96 -21.09
CA ASN A 196 -22.95 14.65 -20.45
C ASN A 196 -24.30 14.15 -19.88
N LYS A 197 -25.40 14.88 -20.11
CA LYS A 197 -26.76 14.49 -19.71
C LYS A 197 -27.51 13.98 -20.92
N ARG A 198 -28.34 12.95 -20.73
CA ARG A 198 -29.14 12.34 -21.80
C ARG A 198 -30.59 12.79 -21.77
N TYR A 199 -31.14 13.01 -20.58
CA TYR A 199 -32.58 13.20 -20.37
C TYR A 199 -32.92 14.40 -19.48
N SER A 200 -31.99 14.85 -18.64
CA SER A 200 -32.22 15.93 -17.67
C SER A 200 -32.11 17.33 -18.29
N SER A 201 -33.09 18.18 -17.98
CA SER A 201 -33.02 19.63 -18.24
C SER A 201 -32.09 20.33 -17.25
N SER A 202 -31.48 21.45 -17.65
CA SER A 202 -30.61 22.22 -16.78
C SER A 202 -31.32 22.58 -15.45
N ARG A 203 -30.70 22.19 -14.33
CA ARG A 203 -31.21 22.47 -12.98
C ARG A 203 -31.02 23.93 -12.64
N ILE A 204 -31.99 24.49 -11.92
CA ILE A 204 -31.92 25.86 -11.41
C ILE A 204 -31.39 25.79 -9.97
N PRO A 205 -30.27 26.46 -9.66
CA PRO A 205 -29.79 26.57 -8.28
C PRO A 205 -30.87 27.12 -7.34
N VAL A 206 -30.98 26.56 -6.15
CA VAL A 206 -31.90 27.03 -5.09
C VAL A 206 -31.27 28.10 -4.18
N ILE A 207 -29.98 28.36 -4.38
CA ILE A 207 -29.22 29.40 -3.67
C ILE A 207 -28.79 30.50 -4.63
N ASP A 208 -28.48 31.67 -4.08
CA ASP A 208 -27.91 32.79 -4.82
C ASP A 208 -26.39 32.60 -5.00
N TRP A 209 -26.01 31.98 -6.11
CA TRP A 209 -24.62 31.80 -6.53
C TRP A 209 -24.44 32.37 -7.94
N ALA A 210 -23.57 33.37 -8.08
CA ALA A 210 -23.34 34.05 -9.35
C ALA A 210 -22.31 33.34 -10.26
N GLY A 211 -21.53 32.40 -9.69
CA GLY A 211 -20.49 31.68 -10.41
C GLY A 211 -20.96 30.39 -11.06
N ALA A 212 -20.03 29.62 -11.62
CA ALA A 212 -20.35 28.30 -12.17
C ALA A 212 -20.53 27.25 -11.04
N PRO A 213 -21.51 26.32 -11.17
CA PRO A 213 -21.85 25.31 -10.16
C PRO A 213 -20.68 24.47 -9.62
N GLU A 214 -19.75 24.07 -10.48
CA GLU A 214 -18.61 23.22 -10.14
C GLU A 214 -17.66 23.90 -9.15
N TYR A 215 -17.49 25.23 -9.24
CA TYR A 215 -16.68 26.01 -8.30
C TYR A 215 -17.39 26.17 -6.96
N TYR A 216 -18.72 26.31 -6.96
CA TYR A 216 -19.49 26.29 -5.72
C TYR A 216 -19.29 24.96 -4.98
N ILE A 217 -19.48 23.82 -5.67
CA ILE A 217 -19.32 22.51 -5.04
C ILE A 217 -17.88 22.32 -4.55
N ALA A 218 -16.88 22.74 -5.34
CA ALA A 218 -15.47 22.66 -4.97
C ALA A 218 -15.08 23.57 -3.79
N SER A 219 -15.76 24.70 -3.56
CA SER A 219 -15.45 25.62 -2.45
C SER A 219 -15.90 25.07 -1.08
N LEU A 220 -16.89 24.18 -1.08
CA LEU A 220 -17.59 23.79 0.15
C LEU A 220 -16.78 22.91 1.10
N CYS A 221 -15.71 22.28 0.63
CA CYS A 221 -14.93 21.35 1.43
C CYS A 221 -13.50 21.17 0.91
N ASN A 222 -12.60 20.86 1.84
CA ASN A 222 -11.20 20.60 1.57
C ASN A 222 -10.94 19.08 1.42
N LEU A 223 -10.66 18.63 0.19
CA LEU A 223 -10.36 17.23 -0.12
C LEU A 223 -9.18 16.70 0.71
N ASP A 224 -8.13 17.49 0.88
CA ASP A 224 -6.94 17.04 1.63
C ASP A 224 -7.27 16.78 3.09
N GLU A 225 -8.13 17.61 3.66
CA GLU A 225 -8.54 17.50 5.06
C GLU A 225 -9.35 16.21 5.26
N GLU A 226 -10.34 15.96 4.40
CA GLU A 226 -11.15 14.73 4.43
C GLU A 226 -10.28 13.48 4.19
N TYR A 227 -9.37 13.55 3.20
CA TYR A 227 -8.41 12.49 2.91
C TYR A 227 -7.44 12.22 4.08
N SER A 228 -6.97 13.27 4.75
CA SER A 228 -6.02 13.16 5.85
C SER A 228 -6.67 12.61 7.12
N LYS A 229 -7.94 12.92 7.36
CA LYS A 229 -8.74 12.41 8.50
C LYS A 229 -9.29 11.00 8.27
N ASN A 230 -9.26 10.48 7.05
CA ASN A 230 -9.76 9.16 6.75
C ASN A 230 -8.99 8.07 7.54
N LYS A 231 -9.73 7.25 8.30
CA LYS A 231 -9.14 6.22 9.20
C LYS A 231 -8.29 5.19 8.46
N GLU A 232 -8.69 4.76 7.28
CA GLU A 232 -7.93 3.79 6.49
C GLU A 232 -6.65 4.42 5.93
N MET A 233 -6.70 5.71 5.53
CA MET A 233 -5.50 6.43 5.11
C MET A 233 -4.51 6.66 6.25
N ILE A 234 -5.00 6.95 7.46
CA ILE A 234 -4.16 7.03 8.67
C ILE A 234 -3.49 5.67 8.92
N LYS A 235 -4.25 4.57 8.97
CA LYS A 235 -3.70 3.21 9.13
C LYS A 235 -2.65 2.88 8.07
N LYS A 236 -2.88 3.28 6.81
CA LYS A 236 -1.94 3.03 5.70
C LYS A 236 -0.62 3.80 5.88
N ARG A 237 -0.68 5.04 6.37
CA ARG A 237 0.52 5.83 6.72
C ARG A 237 1.26 5.23 7.91
N ASP A 238 0.53 4.81 8.94
CA ASP A 238 1.11 4.17 10.12
C ASP A 238 1.84 2.87 9.74
N CYS A 239 1.26 2.07 8.82
CA CYS A 239 1.92 0.88 8.29
C CYS A 239 3.30 1.20 7.68
N LEU A 240 3.46 2.30 6.92
CA LEU A 240 4.76 2.66 6.35
C LEU A 240 5.81 2.94 7.43
N LYS A 241 5.39 3.61 8.52
CA LYS A 241 6.26 3.90 9.64
C LYS A 241 6.69 2.61 10.33
N ASP A 242 5.74 1.74 10.66
CA ASP A 242 6.00 0.48 11.37
C ASP A 242 6.86 -0.47 10.53
N ILE A 243 6.61 -0.56 9.22
CA ILE A 243 7.44 -1.32 8.26
C ILE A 243 8.87 -0.76 8.25
N SER A 244 9.03 0.56 8.14
CA SER A 244 10.35 1.21 8.11
C SER A 244 11.15 0.92 9.38
N ASP A 245 10.51 1.01 10.55
CA ASP A 245 11.15 0.78 11.84
C ASP A 245 11.52 -0.71 12.02
N LEU A 246 10.66 -1.65 11.65
CA LEU A 246 10.99 -3.08 11.66
C LEU A 246 12.12 -3.43 10.69
N CYS A 247 12.17 -2.82 9.50
CA CYS A 247 13.26 -3.05 8.56
C CYS A 247 14.60 -2.52 9.09
N LYS A 248 14.62 -1.38 9.81
CA LYS A 248 15.84 -0.88 10.47
C LYS A 248 16.32 -1.86 11.54
N ASP A 249 15.41 -2.43 12.31
CA ASP A 249 15.72 -3.46 13.31
C ASP A 249 16.31 -4.72 12.67
N VAL A 250 15.70 -5.19 11.56
CA VAL A 250 16.20 -6.36 10.81
C VAL A 250 17.59 -6.08 10.25
N ALA A 251 17.79 -4.92 9.63
CA ALA A 251 19.09 -4.53 9.09
C ALA A 251 20.16 -4.46 10.19
N SER A 252 19.85 -3.89 11.35
CA SER A 252 20.79 -3.82 12.48
C SER A 252 21.12 -5.20 13.05
N LEU A 253 20.12 -6.08 13.19
CA LEU A 253 20.32 -7.45 13.67
C LEU A 253 21.22 -8.25 12.73
N LEU A 254 21.04 -8.08 11.41
CA LEU A 254 21.84 -8.76 10.41
C LEU A 254 23.24 -8.16 10.29
N ASP A 255 23.40 -6.85 10.40
CA ASP A 255 24.71 -6.17 10.43
C ASP A 255 25.58 -6.68 11.59
N GLN A 256 24.99 -6.87 12.77
CA GLN A 256 25.71 -7.49 13.89
C GLN A 256 26.14 -8.92 13.57
N LYS A 257 25.28 -9.73 12.92
CA LYS A 257 25.66 -11.08 12.49
C LYS A 257 26.79 -11.06 11.47
N LEU A 258 26.79 -10.09 10.55
CA LEU A 258 27.87 -9.92 9.57
C LEU A 258 29.19 -9.56 10.26
N LYS A 259 29.17 -8.66 11.24
CA LYS A 259 30.35 -8.31 12.06
C LYS A 259 30.89 -9.52 12.82
N ASP A 260 30.02 -10.29 13.47
CA ASP A 260 30.42 -11.50 14.19
C ASP A 260 31.05 -12.55 13.25
N ILE A 261 30.52 -12.68 12.02
CA ILE A 261 31.09 -13.56 11.00
C ILE A 261 32.47 -13.06 10.58
N PHE A 262 32.59 -11.77 10.28
CA PHE A 262 33.85 -11.17 9.89
C PHE A 262 34.92 -11.40 10.96
N GLU A 263 34.63 -11.09 12.23
CA GLU A 263 35.58 -11.24 13.34
C GLU A 263 36.03 -12.67 13.61
N ARG A 264 35.16 -13.66 13.38
CA ARG A 264 35.45 -15.07 13.71
C ARG A 264 36.03 -15.88 12.57
N TYR A 265 35.71 -15.50 11.34
CA TYR A 265 35.99 -16.34 10.16
C TYR A 265 36.81 -15.62 9.09
N GLU A 266 36.77 -14.29 9.01
CA GLU A 266 37.40 -13.53 7.92
C GLU A 266 38.55 -12.64 8.41
N LYS A 267 38.57 -12.32 9.71
CA LYS A 267 39.62 -11.55 10.35
C LYS A 267 40.82 -12.47 10.63
N GLU A 268 41.93 -12.19 9.97
CA GLU A 268 43.23 -12.85 10.15
C GLU A 268 43.77 -12.74 11.58
#